data_AF-A0A924E8Z3-F1
#
_entry.id   AF-A0A924E8Z3-F1
#
_cell.length_a   1.000
_cell.length_b   1.000
_cell.length_c   1.000
_cell.angle_alpha   90.00
_cell.angle_beta   90.00
_cell.angle_gamma   90.00
#
_symmetry.space_group_name_H-M   'P 1'
#
loop_
_entity.id
_entity.type
_entity.pdbx_description
1 polymer ?
#
loop_
_entity_poly.entity_id
_entity_poly.type
_entity_poly.pdbx_seq_one_letter_code
_entity_poly.pdbx_strand_id
1 'polypeptide(L)'
;IEGGRGAVSELYGHIQRDRRHKDVELLQYEEITERRFSGWTMGQVNLQKINHSILLKYSEKPELDPYCVSGKVSMALLEELMATASIIGRS
;
A
#
# COMPACT_ATOMS: atom_id res chain seq x y z
N ILE A 1 -4.41 -3.04 3.70
CA ILE A 1 -4.79 -4.25 4.45
C ILE A 1 -6.24 -4.53 4.13
N GLU A 2 -6.60 -5.77 3.78
CA GLU A 2 -7.97 -6.14 3.41
C GLU A 2 -8.48 -7.30 4.26
N GLY A 3 -9.69 -7.20 4.77
CA GLY A 3 -10.29 -8.25 5.60
C GLY A 3 -11.54 -7.77 6.34
N GLY A 4 -12.02 -8.62 7.25
CA GLY A 4 -13.15 -8.25 8.11
C GLY A 4 -12.81 -7.05 9.01
N ARG A 5 -13.79 -6.18 9.26
CA ARG A 5 -13.62 -4.91 9.99
C ARG A 5 -12.84 -5.08 11.30
N GLY A 6 -13.24 -6.04 12.14
CA GLY A 6 -12.57 -6.31 13.42
C GLY A 6 -11.11 -6.73 13.26
N ALA A 7 -10.83 -7.70 12.40
CA ALA A 7 -9.48 -8.19 12.14
C ALA A 7 -8.56 -7.10 11.56
N VAL A 8 -9.06 -6.26 10.65
CA VAL A 8 -8.31 -5.12 10.10
C VAL A 8 -8.01 -4.09 11.18
N SER A 9 -9.00 -3.73 12.01
CA SER A 9 -8.81 -2.75 13.08
C SER A 9 -7.83 -3.22 14.15
N GLU A 10 -7.91 -4.49 14.56
CA GLU A 10 -6.97 -5.09 15.52
C GLU A 10 -5.54 -5.08 14.95
N LEU A 11 -5.36 -5.57 13.72
CA LEU A 11 -4.06 -5.60 13.07
C LEU A 11 -3.47 -4.19 12.88
N TYR A 12 -4.29 -3.22 12.47
CA TYR A 12 -3.85 -1.83 12.36
C TYR A 12 -3.39 -1.28 13.72
N GLY A 13 -4.12 -1.59 14.80
CA GLY A 13 -3.71 -1.22 16.16
C GLY A 13 -2.40 -1.88 16.62
N HIS A 14 -2.12 -3.11 16.17
CA HIS A 14 -0.82 -3.74 16.40
C HIS A 14 0.29 -3.05 15.60
N ILE A 15 0.04 -2.76 14.32
CA ILE A 15 0.99 -2.05 13.45
C ILE A 15 1.32 -0.70 14.08
N GLN A 16 0.35 0.15 14.41
CA GLN A 16 0.58 1.49 14.95
C GLN A 16 1.48 1.52 16.21
N ARG A 17 1.50 0.46 17.02
CA ARG A 17 2.30 0.39 18.26
C ARG A 17 3.68 -0.23 18.07
N ASP A 18 4.00 -0.67 16.86
CA ASP A 18 5.26 -1.35 16.56
C ASP A 18 6.43 -0.38 16.60
N ARG A 19 7.47 -0.71 17.39
CA ARG A 19 8.64 0.15 17.60
C ARG A 19 9.58 0.21 16.39
N ARG A 20 9.37 -0.64 15.37
CA ARG A 20 10.21 -0.68 14.16
C ARG A 20 9.92 0.47 13.19
N HIS A 21 8.82 1.20 13.38
CA HIS A 21 8.48 2.39 12.60
C HIS A 21 7.94 3.49 13.52
N LYS A 22 7.66 4.65 12.93
CA LYS A 22 7.10 5.83 13.60
C LYS A 22 6.21 6.59 12.61
N ASP A 23 5.51 7.59 13.12
CA ASP A 23 4.73 8.54 12.30
C ASP A 23 3.65 7.85 11.45
N VAL A 24 2.97 6.83 12.03
CA VAL A 24 1.95 6.06 11.31
C VAL A 24 0.68 6.91 11.09
N GLU A 25 0.39 7.22 9.84
CA GLU A 25 -0.80 7.98 9.44
C GLU A 25 -1.80 7.12 8.66
N LEU A 26 -3.10 7.32 8.96
CA LEU A 26 -4.18 6.62 8.25
C LEU A 26 -4.45 7.33 6.93
N LEU A 27 -4.05 6.68 5.84
CA LEU A 27 -4.16 7.26 4.51
C LEU A 27 -5.53 7.04 3.84
N GLN A 28 -6.12 5.85 4.00
CA GLN A 28 -7.44 5.51 3.47
C GLN A 28 -8.06 4.39 4.30
N TYR A 29 -9.33 4.56 4.67
CA TYR A 29 -10.17 3.54 5.30
C TYR A 29 -11.54 3.55 4.63
N GLU A 30 -11.88 2.46 3.96
CA GLU A 30 -13.12 2.34 3.20
C GLU A 30 -13.66 0.91 3.23
N GLU A 31 -14.95 0.78 2.92
CA GLU A 31 -15.53 -0.51 2.58
C GLU A 31 -15.16 -0.85 1.13
N ILE A 32 -14.89 -2.12 0.87
CA ILE A 32 -14.60 -2.65 -0.46
C ILE A 32 -15.63 -3.73 -0.80
N THR A 33 -16.03 -3.79 -2.07
CA THR A 33 -16.96 -4.79 -2.58
C THR A 33 -16.28 -6.14 -2.81
N GLU A 34 -14.99 -6.11 -3.12
CA GLU A 34 -14.15 -7.28 -3.36
C GLU A 34 -12.70 -7.00 -2.95
N ARG A 35 -11.92 -8.07 -2.76
CA ARG A 35 -10.49 -7.97 -2.44
C ARG A 35 -9.71 -7.56 -3.70
N ARG A 36 -8.97 -6.45 -3.64
CA ARG A 36 -8.03 -6.05 -4.70
C ARG A 36 -6.75 -6.89 -4.63
N PHE A 37 -6.34 -7.32 -3.43
CA PHE A 37 -5.07 -8.02 -3.20
C PHE A 37 -5.25 -9.50 -2.83
N SER A 38 -6.15 -10.22 -3.52
CA SER A 38 -6.50 -11.62 -3.20
C SER A 38 -5.41 -12.66 -3.51
N GLY A 39 -4.39 -12.31 -4.30
CA GLY A 39 -3.35 -13.24 -4.77
C GLY A 39 -2.21 -13.52 -3.78
N TRP A 40 -2.16 -12.86 -2.62
CA TRP A 40 -1.10 -13.05 -1.62
C TRP A 40 -1.55 -12.67 -0.21
N THR A 41 -0.81 -13.14 0.79
CA THR A 41 -1.04 -12.75 2.19
C THR A 41 -0.44 -11.37 2.49
N MET A 42 0.74 -11.08 1.93
CA MET A 42 1.39 -9.78 1.96
C MET A 42 2.29 -9.62 0.74
N GLY A 43 2.10 -8.54 -0.01
CA GLY A 43 2.92 -8.19 -1.15
C GLY A 43 4.00 -7.20 -0.75
N GLN A 44 5.23 -7.41 -1.23
CA GLN A 44 6.33 -6.47 -1.03
C GLN A 44 6.82 -5.94 -2.37
N VAL A 45 7.05 -4.63 -2.43
CA VAL A 45 7.61 -3.96 -3.60
C VAL A 45 8.97 -3.40 -3.25
N ASN A 46 9.96 -3.63 -4.10
CA ASN A 46 11.24 -2.94 -4.00
C ASN A 46 11.23 -1.69 -4.90
N LEU A 47 11.03 -0.52 -4.29
CA LEU A 47 10.97 0.76 -5.00
C LEU A 47 12.22 1.06 -5.84
N GLN A 48 13.39 0.56 -5.44
CA GLN A 48 14.65 0.79 -6.18
C GLN A 48 14.69 0.09 -7.54
N LYS A 49 13.82 -0.90 -7.75
CA LYS A 49 13.74 -1.68 -9.01
C LYS A 49 12.56 -1.28 -9.89
N ILE A 50 11.76 -0.30 -9.46
CA ILE A 50 10.60 0.18 -10.21
C ILE A 50 11.07 1.21 -11.24
N ASN A 51 10.42 1.22 -12.41
CA ASN A 51 10.58 2.31 -13.35
C ASN A 51 10.05 3.62 -12.75
N HIS A 52 10.91 4.62 -12.55
CA HIS A 52 10.57 5.92 -12.00
C HIS A 52 9.42 6.63 -12.75
N SER A 53 9.18 6.31 -14.04
CA SER A 53 8.04 6.86 -14.78
C SER A 53 6.70 6.47 -14.17
N ILE A 54 6.60 5.30 -13.53
CA ILE A 54 5.40 4.86 -12.81
C ILE A 54 5.17 5.76 -11.59
N LEU A 55 6.22 6.03 -10.80
CA LEU A 55 6.10 6.92 -9.63
C LEU A 55 5.71 8.34 -10.06
N LEU A 56 6.36 8.89 -11.08
CA LEU A 56 6.09 10.24 -11.60
C LEU A 56 4.66 10.43 -12.15
N LYS A 57 3.95 9.35 -12.48
CA LYS A 57 2.54 9.40 -12.85
C LYS A 57 1.62 9.72 -11.66
N TYR A 58 2.08 9.42 -10.44
CA TYR A 58 1.31 9.51 -9.20
C TYR A 58 1.93 10.46 -8.16
N SER A 59 3.17 10.94 -8.35
CA SER A 59 3.86 11.84 -7.45
C SER A 59 4.69 12.88 -8.20
N GLU A 60 4.92 14.05 -7.59
CA GLU A 60 5.73 15.13 -8.19
C GLU A 60 7.22 14.75 -8.33
N LYS A 61 7.68 13.82 -7.51
CA LYS A 61 9.05 13.31 -7.47
C LYS A 61 9.08 11.82 -7.79
N PRO A 62 10.23 11.28 -8.25
CA PRO A 62 10.40 9.87 -8.53
C PRO A 62 10.58 9.04 -7.24
N GLU A 63 9.83 9.36 -6.19
CA GLU A 63 9.86 8.71 -4.88
C GLU A 63 8.42 8.54 -4.37
N LEU A 64 8.17 7.45 -3.64
CA LEU A 64 6.91 7.27 -2.93
C LEU A 64 7.00 7.99 -1.58
N ASP A 65 6.37 9.16 -1.49
CA ASP A 65 6.15 9.85 -0.23
C ASP A 65 4.67 9.73 0.18
N PRO A 66 4.33 8.78 1.08
CA PRO A 66 2.94 8.55 1.48
C PRO A 66 2.33 9.71 2.30
N TYR A 67 3.12 10.67 2.78
CA TYR A 67 2.64 11.82 3.55
C TYR A 67 2.22 13.00 2.67
N CYS A 68 2.72 13.05 1.43
CA CYS A 68 2.43 14.13 0.48
C CYS A 68 1.41 13.74 -0.60
N VAL A 69 0.92 12.51 -0.60
CA VAL A 69 -0.06 12.02 -1.60
C VAL A 69 -1.37 11.61 -0.95
N SER A 70 -2.47 11.71 -1.68
CA SER A 70 -3.77 11.22 -1.18
C SER A 70 -3.83 9.69 -1.18
N GLY A 71 -4.73 9.12 -0.37
CA GLY A 71 -4.96 7.68 -0.37
C GLY A 71 -5.45 7.12 -1.70
N LYS A 72 -6.28 7.86 -2.44
CA LYS A 72 -6.72 7.45 -3.78
C LYS A 72 -5.56 7.33 -4.76
N VAL A 73 -4.63 8.28 -4.72
CA VAL A 73 -3.43 8.26 -5.58
C VAL A 73 -2.52 7.09 -5.21
N SER A 74 -2.32 6.85 -3.90
CA SER A 74 -1.54 5.69 -3.43
C SER A 74 -2.17 4.36 -3.82
N MET A 75 -3.50 4.24 -3.75
CA MET A 75 -4.21 3.04 -4.17
C MET A 75 -4.03 2.80 -5.68
N ALA A 76 -4.17 3.84 -6.51
CA ALA A 76 -3.96 3.72 -7.95
C ALA A 76 -2.52 3.32 -8.30
N LEU A 77 -1.52 3.83 -7.58
CA LEU A 77 -0.13 3.38 -7.72
C LEU A 77 0.02 1.90 -7.39
N LEU A 78 -0.56 1.44 -6.26
CA LEU A 78 -0.48 0.03 -5.87
C LEU A 78 -1.12 -0.89 -6.92
N GLU A 79 -2.27 -0.52 -7.48
CA GLU A 79 -2.93 -1.25 -8.57
C GLU A 79 -2.05 -1.34 -9.83
N GLU A 80 -1.37 -0.27 -10.21
CA GLU A 80 -0.44 -0.31 -11.36
C GLU A 80 0.80 -1.17 -11.08
N LEU A 81 1.32 -1.14 -9.86
CA LEU A 81 2.43 -2.00 -9.44
C LEU A 81 2.04 -3.49 -9.45
N MET A 82 0.79 -3.81 -9.11
CA MET A 82 0.26 -5.16 -9.27
C MET A 82 0.19 -5.57 -10.75
N ALA A 83 -0.41 -4.72 -11.59
CA ALA A 83 -0.60 -5.00 -13.00
C ALA A 83 0.72 -5.21 -13.76
N THR A 84 1.80 -4.56 -13.29
CA THR A 84 3.15 -4.69 -13.85
C THR A 84 3.99 -5.81 -13.20
N ALA A 85 3.40 -6.66 -12.35
CA ALA A 85 4.07 -7.72 -11.61
C ALA A 85 5.29 -7.24 -10.79
N SER A 86 5.25 -5.97 -10.35
CA SER A 86 6.30 -5.37 -9.52
C SER A 86 6.21 -5.80 -8.06
N ILE A 87 5.13 -6.48 -7.68
CA ILE A 87 4.87 -6.95 -6.32
C ILE A 87 5.29 -8.42 -6.19
N ILE A 88 6.17 -8.69 -5.23
CA ILE A 88 6.55 -10.04 -4.83
C ILE A 88 5.61 -10.45 -3.70
N GLY A 89 4.72 -11.41 -3.97
CA GLY A 89 3.85 -11.99 -2.95
C GLY A 89 4.54 -13.07 -2.13
N ARG A 90 4.27 -13.11 -0.83
CA ARG A 90 4.48 -14.32 -0.02
C ARG A 90 3.17 -15.10 0.05
N SER A 91 3.20 -16.36 -0.41
CA SER A 91 2.12 -17.33 -0.23
C SER A 91 2.09 -17.85 1.20
#